data_AF-A0A841E6K4-F1
#
_entry.id   AF-A0A841E6K4-F1
#
_cell.length_a   1.000
_cell.length_b   1.000
_cell.length_c   1.000
_cell.angle_alpha   90.00
_cell.angle_beta   90.00
_cell.angle_gamma   90.00
#
_symmetry.space_group_name_H-M   'P 1'
#
loop_
_entity.id
_entity.type
_entity.pdbx_description
1 polymer ?
#
loop_
_entity_poly.entity_id
_entity_poly.type
_entity_poly.pdbx_seq_one_letter_code
_entity_poly.pdbx_strand_id
1 'polypeptide(L)'
;MLHEQDQRQAWDGGPTSGQAWLRGPILPGFTFNEGRHTHRTWLADDGIPDVGRAARLGYRMPGMADVYEHVTPETKTRILQALTRRWEESLTGIDHEERRKLAPFVPEVGDEHYRDEAA
;
A
#
# COMPACT_ATOMS: atom_id res chain seq x y z
N MET A 1 -12.39 -6.87 15.76
CA MET A 1 -11.85 -8.16 15.28
C MET A 1 -11.01 -7.81 14.06
N LEU A 2 -9.68 -7.78 14.20
CA LEU A 2 -8.78 -7.49 13.07
C LEU A 2 -8.83 -8.72 12.14
N HIS A 3 -9.00 -8.51 10.84
CA HIS A 3 -9.04 -9.63 9.90
C HIS A 3 -7.64 -10.26 9.85
N GLU A 4 -7.56 -11.59 9.78
CA GLU A 4 -6.30 -12.34 9.65
C GLU A 4 -5.42 -11.82 8.50
N GLN A 5 -6.05 -11.27 7.45
CA GLN A 5 -5.39 -10.65 6.31
C GLN A 5 -4.58 -9.39 6.67
N ASP A 6 -4.96 -8.66 7.72
CA ASP A 6 -4.26 -7.46 8.20
C ASP A 6 -2.95 -7.81 8.92
N GLN A 7 -2.84 -9.02 9.48
CA GLN A 7 -1.67 -9.47 10.23
C GLN A 7 -0.62 -10.18 9.36
N ARG A 8 -0.89 -10.36 8.05
CA ARG A 8 0.08 -10.94 7.11
C ARG A 8 1.18 -9.93 6.79
N GLN A 9 2.37 -10.44 6.49
CA GLN A 9 3.51 -9.63 6.06
C GLN A 9 3.21 -8.92 4.74
N ALA A 10 3.61 -7.66 4.62
CA ALA A 10 3.06 -6.78 3.59
C ALA A 10 3.47 -7.14 2.16
N TRP A 11 4.54 -7.92 1.95
CA TRP A 11 5.03 -8.24 0.61
C TRP A 11 5.81 -9.54 0.58
N ASP A 12 5.13 -10.63 0.97
CA ASP A 12 5.42 -12.03 0.68
C ASP A 12 4.66 -12.98 1.61
N GLY A 13 4.38 -14.17 1.09
CA GLY A 13 3.61 -15.21 1.74
C GLY A 13 4.17 -15.54 3.11
N GLY A 14 3.29 -15.61 4.12
CA GLY A 14 3.68 -15.81 5.51
C GLY A 14 4.71 -16.93 5.70
N PRO A 15 5.46 -16.93 6.82
CA PRO A 15 6.60 -17.81 7.05
C PRO A 15 6.26 -19.32 6.99
N THR A 16 4.98 -19.67 6.96
CA THR A 16 4.44 -21.03 6.81
C THR A 16 4.01 -21.37 5.37
N SER A 17 4.08 -20.42 4.44
CA SER A 17 3.65 -20.62 3.06
C SER A 17 4.72 -21.38 2.27
N GLY A 18 4.29 -22.38 1.48
CA GLY A 18 5.18 -23.12 0.58
C GLY A 18 5.75 -22.28 -0.57
N GLN A 19 5.40 -20.99 -0.64
CA GLN A 19 5.88 -19.99 -1.59
C GLN A 19 6.71 -18.89 -0.91
N ALA A 20 7.01 -19.00 0.39
CA ALA A 20 7.86 -18.05 1.13
C ALA A 20 9.30 -17.99 0.58
N TRP A 21 9.71 -18.97 -0.24
CA TRP A 21 10.97 -18.95 -0.97
C TRP A 21 10.90 -18.08 -2.24
N LEU A 22 9.69 -17.76 -2.74
CA LEU A 22 9.52 -16.98 -3.97
C LEU A 22 9.83 -15.50 -3.71
N ARG A 23 9.45 -14.97 -2.54
CA ARG A 23 9.79 -13.62 -2.05
C ARG A 23 9.85 -13.68 -0.52
N GLY A 24 10.87 -13.08 0.11
CA GLY A 24 10.99 -12.85 1.57
C GLY A 24 10.45 -11.46 1.96
N PRO A 25 10.28 -11.11 3.26
CA PRO A 25 9.67 -9.83 3.60
C PRO A 25 10.60 -8.69 3.27
N ILE A 26 10.12 -7.74 2.45
CA ILE A 26 10.85 -6.51 2.11
C ILE A 26 11.29 -5.78 3.38
N LEU A 27 10.41 -5.75 4.38
CA LEU A 27 10.70 -5.25 5.73
C LEU A 27 10.26 -6.29 6.77
N PRO A 28 11.19 -7.01 7.42
CA PRO A 28 10.86 -8.00 8.42
C PRO A 28 10.01 -7.42 9.56
N GLY A 29 8.94 -8.14 9.92
CA GLY A 29 7.98 -7.70 10.94
C GLY A 29 6.94 -6.72 10.45
N PHE A 30 7.07 -6.15 9.24
CA PHE A 30 6.09 -5.21 8.69
C PHE A 30 4.88 -5.93 8.07
N THR A 31 3.71 -5.63 8.62
CA THR A 31 2.42 -6.23 8.30
C THR A 31 1.53 -5.30 7.48
N PHE A 32 0.48 -5.84 6.86
CA PHE A 32 -0.55 -5.01 6.21
C PHE A 32 -1.21 -4.02 7.17
N ASN A 33 -1.34 -4.36 8.46
CA ASN A 33 -1.87 -3.48 9.49
C ASN A 33 -0.96 -2.26 9.69
N GLU A 34 0.35 -2.47 9.84
CA GLU A 34 1.31 -1.37 9.92
C GLU A 34 1.36 -0.57 8.63
N GLY A 35 1.28 -1.23 7.48
CA GLY A 35 1.12 -0.59 6.17
C GLY A 35 -0.12 0.32 6.11
N ARG A 36 -1.26 -0.15 6.62
CA ARG A 36 -2.51 0.61 6.67
C ARG A 36 -2.41 1.81 7.61
N HIS A 37 -1.77 1.66 8.77
CA HIS A 37 -1.52 2.76 9.70
C HIS A 37 -0.59 3.81 9.09
N THR A 38 0.52 3.40 8.50
CA THR A 38 1.46 4.29 7.79
C THR A 38 0.77 5.03 6.65
N HIS A 39 0.01 4.33 5.81
CA HIS A 39 -0.72 4.92 4.69
C HIS A 39 -1.76 5.94 5.18
N ARG A 40 -2.42 5.70 6.32
CA ARG A 40 -3.32 6.68 6.93
C ARG A 40 -2.60 7.97 7.34
N THR A 41 -1.43 7.85 7.95
CA THR A 41 -0.60 9.00 8.35
C THR A 41 -0.12 9.78 7.14
N TRP A 42 0.40 9.10 6.11
CA TRP A 42 0.89 9.74 4.89
C TRP A 42 -0.19 10.56 4.17
N LEU A 43 -1.39 10.01 4.03
CA LEU A 43 -2.49 10.76 3.43
C LEU A 43 -2.88 11.98 4.28
N ALA A 44 -2.75 11.91 5.61
CA ALA A 44 -2.99 13.07 6.47
C ALA A 44 -1.91 14.14 6.28
N ASP A 45 -0.63 13.75 6.20
CA ASP A 45 0.49 14.65 5.94
C ASP A 45 0.36 15.35 4.56
N ASP A 46 -0.21 14.67 3.57
CA ASP A 46 -0.49 15.23 2.25
C ASP A 46 -1.80 16.06 2.19
N GLY A 47 -2.43 16.30 3.34
CA GLY A 47 -3.63 17.12 3.46
C GLY A 47 -4.88 16.50 2.84
N ILE A 48 -4.93 15.17 2.70
CA ILE A 48 -6.12 14.45 2.23
C ILE A 48 -7.16 14.44 3.37
N PRO A 49 -8.41 14.87 3.09
CA PRO A 49 -9.46 14.91 4.11
C PRO A 49 -9.84 13.49 4.60
N ASP A 50 -10.35 13.42 5.82
CA ASP A 50 -10.68 12.17 6.50
C ASP A 50 -11.57 11.23 5.68
N VAL A 51 -12.59 11.76 5.00
CA VAL A 51 -13.44 10.97 4.08
C VAL A 51 -12.63 10.29 2.96
N GLY A 52 -11.64 10.98 2.41
CA GLY A 52 -10.76 10.46 1.37
C GLY A 52 -9.82 9.37 1.90
N ARG A 53 -9.27 9.58 3.11
CA ARG A 53 -8.41 8.59 3.78
C ARG A 53 -9.20 7.33 4.13
N ALA A 54 -10.41 7.51 4.67
CA ALA A 54 -11.28 6.42 5.06
C ALA A 54 -11.68 5.56 3.85
N ALA A 55 -12.13 6.21 2.77
CA ALA A 55 -12.46 5.52 1.53
C ALA A 55 -11.27 4.78 0.91
N ARG A 56 -10.07 5.39 0.91
CA ARG A 56 -8.85 4.75 0.40
C ARG A 56 -8.47 3.49 1.18
N LEU A 57 -8.72 3.48 2.48
CA LEU A 57 -8.34 2.39 3.39
C LEU A 57 -9.49 1.44 3.72
N GLY A 58 -10.61 1.53 2.99
CA GLY A 58 -11.81 0.70 3.23
C GLY A 58 -12.41 0.86 4.63
N TYR A 59 -12.18 2.01 5.28
CA TYR A 59 -12.69 2.30 6.61
C TYR A 59 -14.03 3.05 6.50
N ARG A 60 -15.03 2.63 7.29
CA ARG A 60 -16.29 3.37 7.43
C ARG A 60 -16.14 4.43 8.53
N MET A 61 -16.41 5.69 8.19
CA MET A 61 -16.36 6.81 9.13
C MET A 61 -17.51 6.69 10.14
N PRO A 62 -17.26 6.80 11.45
CA PRO A 62 -18.34 6.89 12.44
C PRO A 62 -18.97 8.30 12.47
N GLY A 63 -20.28 8.38 12.73
CA GLY A 63 -20.97 9.64 12.99
C GLY A 63 -21.42 10.41 11.74
N MET A 64 -21.70 11.71 11.90
CA MET A 64 -22.31 12.57 10.86
C MET A 64 -21.38 12.88 9.68
N ALA A 65 -20.08 12.63 9.79
CA ALA A 65 -19.13 12.88 8.70
C ALA A 65 -19.44 12.06 7.45
N ASP A 66 -19.92 10.81 7.60
CA ASP A 66 -20.34 9.95 6.47
C ASP A 66 -21.57 10.51 5.72
N VAL A 67 -22.33 11.39 6.38
CA VAL A 67 -23.56 11.99 5.83
C VAL A 67 -23.27 13.27 5.02
N TYR A 68 -22.23 14.02 5.37
CA TYR A 68 -21.94 15.33 4.78
C TYR A 68 -20.68 15.39 3.93
N GLU A 69 -19.74 14.46 4.11
CA GLU A 69 -18.52 14.41 3.33
C GLU A 69 -18.61 13.29 2.29
N HIS A 70 -18.35 13.63 1.03
CA HIS A 70 -18.32 12.68 -0.07
C HIS A 70 -16.97 12.69 -0.75
N VAL A 71 -16.51 11.51 -1.17
CA VAL A 71 -15.33 11.40 -2.03
C VAL A 71 -15.69 11.90 -3.41
N THR A 72 -15.17 13.07 -3.76
CA THR A 72 -15.33 13.65 -5.10
C THR A 72 -14.27 13.09 -6.06
N PRO A 73 -14.44 13.23 -7.39
CA PRO A 73 -13.39 12.94 -8.37
C PRO A 73 -12.07 13.65 -8.06
N GLU A 74 -12.13 14.91 -7.62
CA GLU A 74 -10.95 15.72 -7.25
C GLU A 74 -10.24 15.12 -6.05
N THR A 75 -10.99 14.59 -5.06
CA THR A 75 -10.41 13.89 -3.91
C THR A 75 -9.62 12.65 -4.36
N LYS A 76 -10.15 11.88 -5.31
CA LYS A 76 -9.46 10.71 -5.90
C LYS A 76 -8.18 11.14 -6.64
N THR A 77 -8.27 12.21 -7.42
CA THR A 77 -7.11 12.78 -8.14
C THR A 77 -6.03 13.23 -7.17
N ARG A 78 -6.38 13.92 -6.08
CA ARG A 78 -5.43 14.35 -5.05
C ARG A 78 -4.75 13.16 -4.36
N ILE A 79 -5.50 12.12 -4.03
CA ILE A 79 -4.95 10.87 -3.47
C ILE A 79 -3.94 10.25 -4.44
N LEU A 80 -4.31 10.14 -5.72
CA LEU A 80 -3.41 9.57 -6.74
C LEU A 80 -2.13 10.40 -6.85
N GLN A 81 -2.25 11.72 -7.01
CA GLN A 81 -1.10 12.62 -7.10
C GLN A 81 -0.17 12.53 -5.89
N ALA A 82 -0.75 12.50 -4.68
CA ALA A 82 0.02 12.38 -3.44
C ALA A 82 0.81 11.07 -3.37
N LEU A 83 0.16 9.94 -3.69
CA LEU A 83 0.81 8.63 -3.67
C LEU A 83 1.83 8.47 -4.79
N THR A 84 1.55 8.98 -5.99
CA THR A 84 2.50 9.01 -7.12
C THR A 84 3.75 9.81 -6.73
N ARG A 85 3.57 11.01 -6.18
CA ARG A 85 4.69 11.84 -5.74
C ARG A 85 5.56 11.12 -4.70
N ARG A 86 4.94 10.51 -3.68
CA ARG A 86 5.68 9.74 -2.66
C ARG A 86 6.45 8.56 -3.25
N TRP A 87 5.86 7.87 -4.22
CA TRP A 87 6.52 6.80 -4.94
C TRP A 87 7.74 7.32 -5.72
N GLU A 88 7.57 8.38 -6.50
CA GLU A 88 8.66 8.99 -7.27
C GLU A 88 9.78 9.51 -6.36
N GLU A 89 9.44 10.20 -5.28
CA GLU A 89 10.38 10.66 -4.25
C GLU A 89 11.14 9.47 -3.64
N SER A 90 10.46 8.36 -3.34
CA SER A 90 11.12 7.15 -2.82
C SER A 90 12.13 6.56 -3.81
N LEU A 91 11.83 6.56 -5.12
CA LEU A 91 12.74 6.09 -6.15
C LEU A 91 13.97 7.00 -6.33
N THR A 92 13.82 8.30 -6.06
CA THR A 92 14.96 9.24 -6.09
C THR A 92 15.82 9.15 -4.82
N GLY A 93 15.23 8.72 -3.70
CA GLY A 93 15.89 8.65 -2.40
C GLY A 93 16.64 7.34 -2.13
N ILE A 94 16.40 6.27 -2.90
CA ILE A 94 17.05 4.98 -2.66
C ILE A 94 18.54 5.02 -2.99
N ASP A 95 19.36 4.57 -2.04
CA ASP A 95 20.80 4.42 -2.25
C ASP A 95 21.15 3.16 -3.06
N HIS A 96 22.44 2.99 -3.38
CA HIS A 96 22.91 1.85 -4.19
C HIS A 96 22.77 0.50 -3.48
N GLU A 97 22.87 0.46 -2.15
CA GLU A 97 22.68 -0.76 -1.37
C GLU A 97 21.20 -1.13 -1.26
N GLU A 98 20.33 -0.16 -0.99
CA GLU A 98 18.89 -0.31 -0.99
C GLU A 98 18.38 -0.77 -2.35
N ARG A 99 18.85 -0.16 -3.43
CA ARG A 99 18.51 -0.60 -4.79
C ARG A 99 18.88 -2.05 -5.06
N ARG A 100 20.05 -2.50 -4.56
CA ARG A 100 20.48 -3.90 -4.68
C ARG A 100 19.60 -4.84 -3.86
N LYS A 101 19.19 -4.43 -2.66
CA LYS A 101 18.26 -5.19 -1.80
C LYS A 101 16.86 -5.28 -2.39
N LEU A 102 16.39 -4.20 -3.04
CA LEU A 102 15.05 -4.11 -3.60
C LEU A 102 14.92 -4.74 -4.99
N ALA A 103 16.01 -4.83 -5.76
CA ALA A 103 16.00 -5.38 -7.12
C ALA A 103 15.30 -6.76 -7.26
N PRO A 104 15.49 -7.74 -6.36
CA PRO A 104 14.80 -9.03 -6.44
C PRO A 104 13.27 -8.97 -6.23
N PHE A 105 12.77 -7.87 -5.64
CA PHE A 105 11.35 -7.69 -5.36
C PHE A 105 10.61 -6.94 -6.47
N VAL A 106 11.34 -6.25 -7.35
CA VAL A 106 10.75 -5.53 -8.48
C VAL A 106 10.22 -6.57 -9.48
N PRO A 107 8.92 -6.59 -9.77
CA PRO A 107 8.40 -7.49 -10.79
C PRO A 107 9.01 -7.13 -12.16
N GLU A 108 9.55 -8.12 -12.86
CA GLU A 108 10.01 -7.90 -14.23
C GLU A 108 8.79 -7.75 -15.12
N VAL A 109 8.78 -6.72 -15.99
CA VAL A 109 7.72 -6.54 -16.98
C VAL A 109 7.77 -7.73 -17.94
N GLY A 110 6.87 -8.70 -17.77
CA GLY A 110 6.87 -9.96 -18.50
C GLY A 110 6.84 -11.21 -17.62
N ASP A 111 7.00 -11.06 -16.30
CA ASP A 111 6.83 -12.16 -15.34
C ASP A 111 5.44 -12.79 -15.50
N GLU A 112 5.45 -14.10 -15.70
CA GLU A 112 4.28 -14.96 -15.88
C GLU A 112 3.25 -14.89 -14.74
N HIS A 113 3.64 -14.35 -13.57
CA HIS A 113 2.80 -14.16 -12.40
C HIS A 113 1.87 -12.91 -12.47
N TYR A 114 2.12 -12.00 -13.42
CA TYR A 114 1.29 -10.81 -13.67
C TYR A 114 0.65 -10.82 -15.08
N ARG A 115 0.78 -11.92 -15.84
CA ARG A 115 -0.10 -12.13 -17.00
C ARG A 115 -1.49 -12.41 -16.46
N ASP A 116 -2.40 -11.46 -16.62
CA ASP A 116 -3.81 -11.77 -16.56
C ASP A 116 -4.10 -12.87 -17.58
N GLU A 117 -4.75 -13.94 -17.12
CA GLU A 117 -5.66 -14.72 -17.95
C GLU A 117 -6.72 -13.75 -18.49
N ALA A 118 -6.39 -13.07 -19.59
CA ALA A 118 -7.37 -12.41 -20.41
C ALA A 118 -8.29 -13.51 -20.97
N ALA A 119 -9.46 -13.63 -20.34
CA ALA A 119 -10.62 -14.35 -20.85
C ALA A 119 -11.05 -13.83 -22.24
#